data_AF-A0A7W0UYT7-F1
#
_entry.id   AF-A0A7W0UYT7-F1
#
_cell.length_a   1.000
_cell.length_b   1.000
_cell.length_c   1.000
_cell.angle_alpha   90.00
_cell.angle_beta   90.00
_cell.angle_gamma   90.00
#
_symmetry.space_group_name_H-M   'P 1'
#
loop_
_entity.id
_entity.type
_entity.pdbx_description
1 polymer ?
#
loop_
_entity_poly.entity_id
_entity_poly.type
_entity_poly.pdbx_seq_one_letter_code
_entity_poly.pdbx_strand_id
1 'polypeptide(L)'
;MVNEAAASGDGQEPNTVALVCIECELTINTMSNSHTTRAGAAVCLECVTAYYVACAGCEQFIPQDEARTRSDLVLCPECYAKPSGVAGASVLDQSGIESLIAEYTALHAEEKRIGTRMEEIKELLKDVAATQPRVSGAVTMRAGDRAVKCSFRTTLKCDAEAVERLEQTLDQNEFGELFERKVTYSPHKEPVQEFLSMTDDAHEEARELLRAAVRETETATLTIVPKPKS
;
A
#
# COMPACT_ATOMS: atom_id res chain seq x y z
N MET A 1 71.23 38.71 16.34
CA MET A 1 70.75 38.59 17.73
C MET A 1 70.47 37.14 17.99
N VAL A 2 71.06 36.65 19.06
CA VAL A 2 70.96 35.29 19.60
C VAL A 2 69.57 35.11 20.22
N ASN A 3 69.01 33.90 20.16
CA ASN A 3 68.19 33.25 21.18
C ASN A 3 67.67 31.94 20.58
N GLU A 4 68.30 30.79 20.90
CA GLU A 4 68.09 29.99 22.11
C GLU A 4 66.70 29.36 22.20
N ALA A 5 66.74 28.02 22.16
CA ALA A 5 65.65 27.12 22.35
C ALA A 5 65.14 27.15 23.80
N ALA A 6 63.83 27.00 23.95
CA ALA A 6 63.23 26.50 25.19
C ALA A 6 62.06 25.59 24.80
N ALA A 7 62.34 24.29 24.76
CA ALA A 7 61.33 23.25 24.86
C ALA A 7 60.99 23.11 26.35
N SER A 8 59.76 23.45 26.72
CA SER A 8 59.17 23.12 28.01
C SER A 8 57.92 22.32 27.73
N GLY A 9 57.93 21.07 28.16
CA GLY A 9 56.86 20.11 27.94
C GLY A 9 55.64 20.41 28.80
N ASP A 10 54.47 20.24 28.19
CA ASP A 10 53.25 19.82 28.87
C ASP A 10 52.94 18.42 28.35
N GLY A 11 53.42 17.42 29.08
CA GLY A 11 52.97 16.03 28.96
C GLY A 11 51.59 15.92 29.58
N GLN A 12 50.57 16.36 28.87
CA GLN A 12 49.19 16.05 29.21
C GLN A 12 48.91 14.65 28.67
N GLU A 13 48.99 13.65 29.56
CA GLU A 13 48.57 12.29 29.26
C GLU A 13 47.15 12.33 28.67
N PRO A 14 46.89 11.66 27.54
CA PRO A 14 45.56 11.59 26.99
C PRO A 14 44.66 10.94 28.04
N ASN A 15 43.62 11.66 28.44
CA ASN A 15 42.61 11.18 29.38
C ASN A 15 41.88 10.00 28.73
N THR A 16 42.46 8.80 28.81
CA THR A 16 41.88 7.55 28.34
C THR A 16 40.71 7.23 29.24
N VAL A 17 39.50 7.61 28.81
CA VAL A 17 38.26 7.14 29.40
C VAL A 17 38.30 5.61 29.32
N ALA A 18 38.46 4.98 30.47
CA ALA A 18 38.45 3.53 30.58
C ALA A 18 37.07 3.02 30.15
N LEU A 19 37.01 2.34 28.99
CA LEU A 19 35.79 1.71 28.52
C LEU A 19 35.56 0.44 29.35
N VAL A 20 34.37 0.26 29.90
CA VAL A 20 33.99 -0.94 30.65
C VAL A 20 33.10 -1.81 29.77
N CYS A 21 33.37 -3.11 29.71
CA CYS A 21 32.52 -4.05 28.99
C CYS A 21 31.15 -4.16 29.68
N ILE A 22 30.07 -3.96 28.93
CA ILE A 22 28.70 -4.03 29.47
C ILE A 22 28.29 -5.43 29.93
N GLU A 23 28.92 -6.49 29.40
CA GLU A 23 28.56 -7.88 29.68
C GLU A 23 29.32 -8.49 30.87
N CYS A 24 30.61 -8.14 31.02
CA CYS A 24 31.47 -8.75 32.04
C CYS A 24 32.09 -7.75 33.01
N GLU A 25 31.77 -6.46 32.88
CA GLU A 25 32.24 -5.35 33.73
C GLU A 25 33.78 -5.19 33.79
N LEU A 26 34.51 -5.90 32.94
CA LEU A 26 35.97 -5.76 32.85
C LEU A 26 36.35 -4.48 32.10
N THR A 27 37.36 -3.80 32.62
CA THR A 27 37.97 -2.65 31.97
C THR A 27 38.68 -3.06 30.68
N ILE A 28 38.30 -2.43 29.57
CA ILE A 28 38.87 -2.66 28.24
C ILE A 28 40.07 -1.73 28.07
N ASN A 29 41.27 -2.29 28.28
CA ASN A 29 42.52 -1.51 28.33
C ASN A 29 43.13 -1.17 26.97
N THR A 30 42.51 -1.54 25.84
CA THR A 30 43.05 -1.25 24.50
C THR A 30 41.93 -0.95 23.50
N MET A 31 42.08 0.16 22.75
CA MET A 31 41.16 0.57 21.68
C MET A 31 40.99 -0.48 20.56
N SER A 32 41.88 -1.47 20.49
CA SER A 32 41.90 -2.50 19.45
C SER A 32 40.99 -3.71 19.72
N ASN A 33 40.48 -3.87 20.95
CA ASN A 33 39.72 -5.06 21.38
C ASN A 33 38.31 -4.74 21.92
N SER A 34 37.83 -3.53 21.67
CA SER A 34 36.46 -3.10 21.99
C SER A 34 35.59 -3.06 20.73
N HIS A 35 34.41 -3.65 20.80
CA HIS A 35 33.34 -3.40 19.86
C HIS A 35 32.27 -2.54 20.52
N THR A 36 31.65 -1.67 19.74
CA THR A 36 30.49 -0.89 20.20
C THR A 36 29.22 -1.56 19.72
N THR A 37 28.30 -1.83 20.64
CA THR A 37 26.93 -2.20 20.30
C THR A 37 26.23 -1.03 19.63
N ARG A 38 25.09 -1.32 19.03
CA ARG A 38 24.18 -0.31 18.50
C ARG A 38 23.73 0.74 19.53
N ALA A 39 23.63 0.36 20.80
CA ALA A 39 23.27 1.28 21.89
C ALA A 39 24.46 2.15 22.36
N GLY A 40 25.62 2.06 21.71
CA GLY A 40 26.83 2.78 22.06
C GLY A 40 27.60 2.19 23.24
N ALA A 41 27.15 1.04 23.79
CA ALA A 41 27.84 0.35 24.87
C ALA A 41 29.07 -0.41 24.34
N ALA A 42 30.16 -0.41 25.10
CA ALA A 42 31.38 -1.14 24.77
C ALA A 42 31.29 -2.60 25.22
N VAL A 43 31.77 -3.51 24.37
CA VAL A 43 31.82 -4.96 24.62
C VAL A 43 33.22 -5.46 24.29
N CYS A 44 33.78 -6.31 25.14
CA CYS A 44 35.07 -6.94 24.85
C CYS A 44 34.93 -8.05 23.79
N LEU A 45 36.05 -8.41 23.16
CA LEU A 45 36.08 -9.43 22.10
C LEU A 45 35.50 -10.79 22.53
N GLU A 46 35.77 -11.23 23.77
CA GLU A 46 35.25 -12.49 24.29
C GLU A 46 33.72 -12.48 24.38
N CYS A 47 33.15 -11.41 24.93
CA CYS A 47 31.71 -11.26 25.08
C CYS A 47 30.99 -11.05 23.74
N VAL A 48 31.62 -10.34 22.78
CA VAL A 48 31.07 -10.23 21.41
C VAL A 48 30.95 -11.60 20.75
N THR A 49 31.98 -12.44 20.87
CA THR A 49 31.99 -13.77 20.26
C THR A 49 30.97 -14.69 20.93
N ALA A 50 30.77 -14.54 22.24
CA ALA A 50 29.85 -15.38 23.00
C ALA A 50 28.37 -15.01 22.82
N TYR A 51 28.04 -13.71 22.79
CA TYR A 51 26.66 -13.25 22.95
C TYR A 51 26.11 -12.43 21.78
N TYR A 52 26.96 -12.01 20.85
CA TYR A 52 26.57 -11.12 19.76
C TYR A 52 26.76 -11.79 18.40
N VAL A 53 26.07 -11.24 17.40
CA VAL A 53 26.20 -11.58 15.99
C VAL A 53 26.13 -10.31 15.16
N ALA A 54 26.85 -10.28 14.03
CA ALA A 54 26.79 -9.15 13.11
C ALA A 54 25.50 -9.19 12.29
N CYS A 55 24.77 -8.08 12.26
CA CYS A 55 23.62 -7.91 11.40
C CYS A 55 24.06 -7.80 9.93
N ALA A 56 23.57 -8.68 9.06
CA ALA A 56 23.85 -8.65 7.62
C ALA A 56 23.31 -7.40 6.89
N GLY A 57 22.42 -6.62 7.54
CA GLY A 57 21.81 -5.42 6.95
C GLY A 57 22.51 -4.11 7.31
N CYS A 58 23.03 -3.97 8.54
CA CYS A 58 23.66 -2.73 9.01
C CYS A 58 25.05 -2.92 9.62
N GLU A 59 25.57 -4.16 9.61
CA GLU A 59 26.89 -4.57 10.10
C GLU A 59 27.14 -4.29 11.60
N GLN A 60 26.12 -3.83 12.32
CA GLN A 60 26.18 -3.64 13.77
C GLN A 60 26.06 -4.98 14.51
N PHE A 61 26.76 -5.10 15.64
CA PHE A 61 26.60 -6.23 16.55
C PHE A 61 25.28 -6.12 17.32
N ILE A 62 24.52 -7.20 17.31
CA ILE A 62 23.27 -7.36 18.06
C ILE A 62 23.34 -8.60 18.96
N PRO A 63 22.65 -8.60 20.11
CA PRO A 63 22.49 -9.80 20.91
C PRO A 63 21.89 -10.95 20.10
N GLN A 64 22.38 -12.18 20.29
CA GLN A 64 21.94 -13.35 19.55
C GLN A 64 20.45 -13.66 19.73
N ASP A 65 19.88 -13.36 20.90
CA ASP A 65 18.46 -13.56 21.24
C ASP A 65 17.53 -12.52 20.58
N GLU A 66 18.06 -11.34 20.26
CA GLU A 66 17.36 -10.31 19.48
C GLU A 66 17.46 -10.53 17.96
N ALA A 67 18.40 -11.36 17.52
CA ALA A 67 18.62 -11.62 16.12
C ALA A 67 17.41 -12.32 15.46
N ARG A 68 17.14 -11.98 14.21
CA ARG A 68 16.08 -12.57 13.39
C ARG A 68 16.65 -13.08 12.08
N THR A 69 16.18 -14.22 11.60
CA THR A 69 16.64 -14.82 10.34
C THR A 69 15.65 -14.60 9.21
N ARG A 70 16.12 -14.10 8.06
CA ARG A 70 15.36 -13.98 6.81
C ARG A 70 16.22 -14.43 5.65
N SER A 71 15.83 -15.50 4.97
CA SER A 71 16.58 -16.07 3.82
C SER A 71 18.06 -16.30 4.15
N ASP A 72 18.32 -17.01 5.25
CA ASP A 72 19.66 -17.34 5.78
C ASP A 72 20.53 -16.13 6.22
N LEU A 73 20.01 -14.91 6.14
CA LEU A 73 20.66 -13.72 6.67
C LEU A 73 20.21 -13.45 8.12
N VAL A 74 21.17 -13.19 9.00
CA VAL A 74 20.94 -12.74 10.38
C VAL A 74 20.77 -11.22 10.40
N LEU A 75 19.62 -10.73 10.86
CA LEU A 75 19.23 -9.32 10.82
C LEU A 75 18.80 -8.84 12.21
N CYS A 76 19.04 -7.56 12.49
CA CYS A 76 18.44 -6.88 13.64
C CYS A 76 16.93 -6.68 13.43
N PRO A 77 16.14 -6.47 14.50
CA PRO A 77 14.69 -6.30 14.40
C PRO A 77 14.26 -5.21 13.39
N GLU A 78 15.03 -4.12 13.28
CA GLU A 78 14.72 -3.04 12.35
C GLU A 78 15.07 -3.36 10.89
N CYS A 79 16.22 -3.99 10.63
CA CYS A 79 16.57 -4.47 9.29
C CYS A 79 15.62 -5.59 8.83
N TYR A 80 15.10 -6.36 9.77
CA TYR A 80 14.07 -7.37 9.53
C TYR A 80 12.70 -6.75 9.25
N ALA A 81 12.31 -5.72 10.02
CA ALA A 81 11.03 -5.01 9.89
C ALA A 81 10.94 -4.15 8.63
N LYS A 82 12.07 -3.71 8.07
CA LYS A 82 12.08 -3.12 6.74
C LYS A 82 11.48 -4.15 5.77
N PRO A 83 10.48 -3.74 4.96
CA PRO A 83 9.95 -4.64 3.95
C PRO A 83 11.14 -5.17 3.19
N SER A 84 11.07 -6.46 2.83
CA SER A 84 12.01 -7.08 1.91
C SER A 84 11.88 -6.32 0.58
N GLY A 85 12.41 -5.10 0.50
CA GLY A 85 12.89 -4.52 -0.73
C GLY A 85 13.81 -5.60 -1.21
N VAL A 86 13.32 -6.32 -2.21
CA VAL A 86 13.85 -7.57 -2.73
C VAL A 86 15.37 -7.46 -2.62
N ALA A 87 16.02 -8.37 -1.87
CA ALA A 87 17.47 -8.48 -1.93
C ALA A 87 17.77 -8.83 -3.39
N GLY A 88 18.03 -7.81 -4.21
CA GLY A 88 17.68 -7.81 -5.63
C GLY A 88 17.15 -6.48 -6.19
N ALA A 89 16.95 -5.43 -5.38
CA ALA A 89 17.11 -4.05 -5.85
C ALA A 89 18.61 -3.82 -6.10
N SER A 90 19.18 -4.58 -7.03
CA SER A 90 20.13 -4.01 -7.97
C SER A 90 19.50 -2.67 -8.35
N VAL A 91 20.26 -1.59 -8.25
CA VAL A 91 19.99 -0.43 -9.08
C VAL A 91 19.93 -1.04 -10.48
N LEU A 92 18.71 -1.31 -10.97
CA LEU A 92 18.53 -1.89 -12.28
C LEU A 92 19.15 -0.86 -13.19
N ASP A 93 20.15 -1.30 -13.95
CA ASP A 93 20.68 -0.45 -14.98
C ASP A 93 19.56 -0.14 -15.98
N GLN A 94 19.80 0.83 -16.85
CA GLN A 94 18.82 1.25 -17.84
C GLN A 94 18.30 0.07 -18.68
N SER A 95 19.14 -0.95 -18.93
CA SER A 95 18.76 -2.17 -19.64
C SER A 95 17.78 -3.05 -18.85
N GLY A 96 17.97 -3.19 -17.54
CA GLY A 96 17.05 -3.92 -16.66
C GLY A 96 15.68 -3.23 -16.58
N ILE A 97 15.67 -1.90 -16.50
CA ILE A 97 14.44 -1.10 -16.52
C ILE A 97 13.72 -1.26 -17.87
N GLU A 98 14.44 -1.18 -18.99
CA GLU A 98 13.88 -1.37 -20.32
C GLU A 98 13.28 -2.77 -20.52
N SER A 99 13.95 -3.81 -20.01
CA SER A 99 13.44 -5.18 -20.04
C SER A 99 12.14 -5.33 -19.26
N LEU A 100 12.06 -4.76 -18.04
CA LEU A 100 10.84 -4.82 -17.24
C LEU A 100 9.70 -4.01 -17.86
N ILE A 101 9.98 -2.85 -18.44
CA ILE A 101 8.98 -2.06 -19.18
C ILE A 101 8.48 -2.84 -20.39
N ALA A 102 9.37 -3.50 -21.14
CA ALA A 102 9.00 -4.31 -22.30
C ALA A 102 8.12 -5.50 -21.89
N GLU A 103 8.51 -6.23 -20.84
CA GLU A 103 7.75 -7.36 -20.30
C GLU A 103 6.38 -6.90 -19.78
N TYR A 104 6.33 -5.84 -18.96
CA TYR A 104 5.09 -5.27 -18.44
C TYR A 104 4.15 -4.83 -19.58
N THR A 105 4.69 -4.19 -20.63
CA THR A 105 3.92 -3.76 -21.79
C THR A 105 3.38 -4.96 -22.59
N ALA A 106 4.17 -6.02 -22.75
CA ALA A 106 3.76 -7.25 -23.41
C ALA A 106 2.64 -7.96 -22.64
N LEU A 107 2.77 -8.06 -21.31
CA LEU A 107 1.74 -8.63 -20.44
C LEU A 107 0.43 -7.83 -20.50
N HIS A 108 0.51 -6.49 -20.48
CA HIS A 108 -0.68 -5.64 -20.62
C HIS A 108 -1.34 -5.77 -22.01
N ALA A 109 -0.55 -5.95 -23.07
CA ALA A 109 -1.09 -6.22 -24.41
C ALA A 109 -1.80 -7.58 -24.47
N GLU A 110 -1.22 -8.60 -23.83
CA GLU A 110 -1.81 -9.93 -23.74
C GLU A 110 -3.09 -9.94 -22.89
N GLU A 111 -3.09 -9.26 -21.75
CA GLU A 111 -4.28 -9.04 -20.91
C GLU A 111 -5.40 -8.41 -21.72
N LYS A 112 -5.10 -7.34 -22.48
CA LYS A 112 -6.08 -6.68 -23.36
C LYS A 112 -6.62 -7.64 -24.43
N ARG A 113 -5.75 -8.47 -25.03
CA ARG A 113 -6.14 -9.44 -26.06
C ARG A 113 -7.06 -10.52 -25.48
N ILE A 114 -6.70 -11.07 -24.33
CA ILE A 114 -7.52 -12.06 -23.61
C ILE A 114 -8.86 -11.44 -23.20
N GLY A 115 -8.85 -10.23 -22.63
CA GLY A 115 -10.06 -9.50 -22.25
C GLY A 115 -11.00 -9.27 -23.45
N THR A 116 -10.45 -8.85 -24.59
CA THR A 116 -11.22 -8.70 -25.84
C THR A 116 -11.86 -10.03 -26.26
N ARG A 117 -11.07 -11.11 -26.26
CA ARG A 117 -11.57 -12.44 -26.62
C ARG A 117 -12.64 -12.96 -25.65
N MET A 118 -12.51 -12.67 -24.36
CA MET A 118 -13.52 -13.02 -23.35
C MET A 118 -14.84 -12.28 -23.59
N GLU A 119 -14.79 -11.00 -23.94
CA GLU A 119 -16.00 -10.23 -24.27
C GLU A 119 -16.67 -10.75 -25.55
N GLU A 120 -15.91 -11.10 -26.59
CA GLU A 120 -16.49 -11.76 -27.78
C GLU A 120 -17.21 -13.07 -27.44
N ILE A 121 -16.58 -13.94 -26.64
CA ILE A 121 -17.18 -15.21 -26.22
C ILE A 121 -18.43 -14.96 -25.36
N LYS A 122 -18.39 -13.96 -24.49
CA LYS A 122 -19.52 -13.56 -23.65
C LYS A 122 -20.71 -13.09 -24.47
N GLU A 123 -20.52 -12.28 -25.53
CA GLU A 123 -21.60 -11.89 -26.42
C GLU A 123 -22.19 -13.11 -27.16
N LEU A 124 -21.35 -14.00 -27.68
CA LEU A 124 -21.83 -15.25 -28.29
C LEU A 124 -22.64 -16.12 -27.30
N LEU A 125 -22.19 -16.20 -26.04
CA LEU A 125 -22.92 -16.92 -24.99
C LEU A 125 -24.25 -16.25 -24.64
N LYS A 126 -24.33 -14.92 -24.69
CA LYS A 126 -25.60 -14.18 -24.51
C LYS A 126 -26.57 -14.46 -25.65
N ASP A 127 -26.10 -14.46 -26.90
CA ASP A 127 -26.92 -14.78 -28.07
C ASP A 127 -27.50 -16.19 -27.97
N VAL A 128 -26.65 -17.16 -27.61
CA VAL A 128 -27.08 -18.54 -27.34
C VAL A 128 -28.10 -18.59 -26.20
N ALA A 129 -27.84 -17.92 -25.08
CA ALA A 129 -28.77 -17.87 -23.94
C ALA A 129 -30.12 -17.22 -24.30
N ALA A 130 -30.14 -16.24 -25.20
CA ALA A 130 -31.36 -15.55 -25.62
C ALA A 130 -32.34 -16.47 -26.37
N THR A 131 -31.83 -17.54 -27.00
CA THR A 131 -32.65 -18.53 -27.71
C THR A 131 -33.21 -19.64 -26.81
N GLN A 132 -32.81 -19.69 -25.54
CA GLN A 132 -33.15 -20.78 -24.62
C GLN A 132 -34.28 -20.42 -23.65
N PRO A 133 -35.07 -21.42 -23.19
CA PRO A 133 -36.05 -21.23 -22.12
C PRO A 133 -35.39 -20.71 -20.84
N ARG A 134 -36.01 -19.71 -20.22
CA ARG A 134 -35.51 -19.07 -18.99
C ARG A 134 -36.17 -19.68 -17.76
N VAL A 135 -35.39 -19.92 -16.72
CA VAL A 135 -35.88 -20.30 -15.39
C VAL A 135 -35.50 -19.20 -14.41
N SER A 136 -36.50 -18.56 -13.78
CA SER A 136 -36.30 -17.43 -12.87
C SER A 136 -35.43 -16.30 -13.47
N GLY A 137 -35.65 -15.99 -14.75
CA GLY A 137 -34.91 -14.94 -15.46
C GLY A 137 -33.47 -15.30 -15.84
N ALA A 138 -33.05 -16.57 -15.74
CA ALA A 138 -31.71 -17.00 -16.11
C ALA A 138 -31.69 -18.26 -16.99
N VAL A 139 -30.57 -18.46 -17.68
CA VAL A 139 -30.23 -19.65 -18.47
C VAL A 139 -28.90 -20.19 -17.99
N THR A 140 -28.82 -21.49 -17.74
CA THR A 140 -27.55 -22.16 -17.37
C THR A 140 -27.14 -23.09 -18.50
N MET A 141 -26.02 -22.77 -19.14
CA MET A 141 -25.42 -23.54 -20.23
C MET A 141 -24.32 -24.43 -19.65
N ARG A 142 -24.32 -25.73 -19.96
CA ARG A 142 -23.32 -26.70 -19.46
C ARG A 142 -22.56 -27.34 -20.61
N ALA A 143 -21.26 -27.57 -20.39
CA ALA A 143 -20.39 -28.32 -21.29
C ALA A 143 -19.39 -29.14 -20.46
N GLY A 144 -19.60 -30.45 -20.38
CA GLY A 144 -18.81 -31.33 -19.52
C GLY A 144 -18.97 -30.99 -18.04
N ASP A 145 -17.84 -30.77 -17.36
CA ASP A 145 -17.73 -30.35 -15.96
C ASP A 145 -17.89 -28.84 -15.74
N ARG A 146 -18.11 -28.07 -16.82
CA ARG A 146 -18.19 -26.60 -16.79
C ARG A 146 -19.61 -26.10 -17.00
N ALA A 147 -19.93 -24.97 -16.38
CA ALA A 147 -21.22 -24.30 -16.53
C ALA A 147 -21.06 -22.78 -16.57
N VAL A 148 -21.88 -22.12 -17.37
CA VAL A 148 -22.02 -20.66 -17.42
C VAL A 148 -23.49 -20.30 -17.22
N LYS A 149 -23.76 -19.38 -16.29
CA LYS A 149 -25.10 -18.84 -16.05
C LYS A 149 -25.21 -17.44 -16.64
N CYS A 150 -26.16 -17.26 -17.55
CA CYS A 150 -26.54 -15.95 -18.07
C CYS A 150 -27.84 -15.51 -17.40
N SER A 151 -27.79 -14.43 -16.61
CA SER A 151 -28.97 -13.85 -15.96
C SER A 151 -29.46 -12.65 -16.75
N PHE A 152 -30.76 -12.56 -16.96
CA PHE A 152 -31.42 -11.43 -17.61
C PHE A 152 -32.07 -10.56 -16.55
N ARG A 153 -31.78 -9.25 -16.57
CA ARG A 153 -32.40 -8.26 -15.72
C ARG A 153 -33.03 -7.19 -16.59
N THR A 154 -34.30 -6.91 -16.36
CA THR A 154 -34.98 -5.74 -16.93
C THR A 154 -34.94 -4.63 -15.90
N THR A 155 -34.50 -3.45 -16.31
CA THR A 155 -34.56 -2.24 -15.50
C THR A 155 -35.53 -1.27 -16.17
N LEU A 156 -36.57 -0.89 -15.45
CA LEU A 156 -37.44 0.21 -15.87
C LEU A 156 -36.84 1.51 -15.33
N LYS A 157 -36.67 2.49 -16.22
CA LYS A 157 -36.30 3.86 -15.85
C LYS A 157 -37.51 4.73 -16.11
N CYS A 158 -37.94 5.46 -15.09
CA CYS A 158 -39.03 6.40 -15.18
C CYS A 158 -38.48 7.82 -15.02
N ASP A 159 -39.13 8.77 -15.69
CA ASP A 159 -38.89 10.18 -15.45
C ASP A 159 -39.45 10.58 -14.08
N ALA A 160 -38.65 11.29 -13.27
CA ALA A 160 -39.00 11.59 -11.89
C ALA A 160 -40.22 12.52 -11.79
N GLU A 161 -40.28 13.54 -12.64
CA GLU A 161 -41.41 14.49 -12.66
C GLU A 161 -42.70 13.82 -13.15
N ALA A 162 -42.60 12.85 -14.08
CA ALA A 162 -43.73 12.03 -14.49
C ALA A 162 -44.21 11.10 -13.37
N VAL A 163 -43.30 10.51 -12.60
CA VAL A 163 -43.65 9.66 -11.45
C VAL A 163 -44.27 10.48 -10.31
N GLU A 164 -43.77 11.69 -10.04
CA GLU A 164 -44.35 12.59 -9.04
C GLU A 164 -45.78 13.02 -9.43
N ARG A 165 -46.02 13.33 -10.71
CA ARG A 165 -47.38 13.59 -11.21
C ARG A 165 -48.27 12.36 -11.12
N LEU A 166 -47.72 11.16 -11.32
CA LEU A 166 -48.45 9.91 -11.18
C LEU A 166 -48.81 9.64 -9.70
N GLU A 167 -47.91 9.94 -8.76
CA GLU A 167 -48.16 9.88 -7.30
C GLU A 167 -49.30 10.82 -6.88
N GLN A 168 -49.43 11.99 -7.53
CA GLN A 168 -50.52 12.93 -7.28
C GLN A 168 -51.86 12.50 -7.91
N THR A 169 -51.82 11.62 -8.91
CA THR A 169 -53.00 11.17 -9.67
C THR A 169 -53.57 9.86 -9.12
N LEU A 170 -52.70 8.96 -8.67
CA LEU A 170 -53.07 7.71 -7.99
C LEU A 170 -53.29 7.97 -6.50
N ASP A 171 -54.08 7.12 -5.84
CA ASP A 171 -54.06 7.12 -4.38
C ASP A 171 -52.78 6.46 -3.83
N GLN A 172 -52.49 6.68 -2.54
CA GLN A 172 -51.24 6.21 -1.93
C GLN A 172 -51.10 4.67 -1.94
N ASN A 173 -52.21 3.93 -1.90
CA ASN A 173 -52.16 2.47 -1.90
C ASN A 173 -51.84 1.96 -3.31
N GLU A 174 -52.53 2.48 -4.33
CA GLU A 174 -52.28 2.13 -5.73
C GLU A 174 -50.86 2.52 -6.17
N PHE A 175 -50.36 3.68 -5.71
CA PHE A 175 -48.98 4.08 -5.99
C PHE A 175 -47.96 3.15 -5.30
N GLY A 176 -48.21 2.76 -4.05
CA GLY A 176 -47.36 1.85 -3.29
C GLY A 176 -47.27 0.43 -3.84
N GLU A 177 -48.29 -0.03 -4.58
CA GLU A 177 -48.25 -1.31 -5.31
C GLU A 177 -47.30 -1.28 -6.51
N LEU A 178 -47.13 -0.11 -7.13
CA LEU A 178 -46.34 0.07 -8.35
C LEU A 178 -44.92 0.57 -8.09
N PHE A 179 -44.74 1.38 -7.04
CA PHE A 179 -43.51 2.10 -6.75
C PHE A 179 -43.10 1.96 -5.28
N GLU A 180 -41.82 1.66 -5.05
CA GLU A 180 -41.19 1.77 -3.74
C GLU A 180 -40.36 3.07 -3.70
N ARG A 181 -40.66 3.96 -2.74
CA ARG A 181 -39.92 5.22 -2.60
C ARG A 181 -38.54 4.98 -1.99
N LYS A 182 -37.49 5.13 -2.79
CA LYS A 182 -36.09 5.14 -2.32
C LYS A 182 -35.50 6.53 -2.49
N VAL A 183 -35.05 7.13 -1.40
CA VAL A 183 -34.34 8.40 -1.42
C VAL A 183 -32.84 8.09 -1.48
N THR A 184 -32.18 8.55 -2.55
CA THR A 184 -30.73 8.46 -2.70
C THR A 184 -30.18 9.86 -2.90
N TYR A 185 -29.13 10.19 -2.16
CA TYR A 185 -28.41 11.45 -2.33
C TYR A 185 -27.06 11.16 -3.01
N SER A 186 -26.77 11.84 -4.11
CA SER A 186 -25.46 11.78 -4.78
C SER A 186 -24.80 13.15 -4.63
N PRO A 187 -23.86 13.31 -3.68
CA PRO A 187 -23.23 14.60 -3.43
C PRO A 187 -22.35 15.01 -4.60
N HIS A 188 -22.41 16.28 -4.99
CA HIS A 188 -21.41 16.87 -5.87
C HIS A 188 -20.12 17.11 -5.07
N LYS A 189 -19.05 16.38 -5.41
CA LYS A 189 -17.80 16.36 -4.63
C LYS A 189 -17.24 17.76 -4.36
N GLU A 190 -16.98 18.53 -5.41
CA GLU A 190 -16.35 19.86 -5.29
C GLU A 190 -17.21 20.85 -4.49
N PRO A 191 -18.52 21.05 -4.77
CA PRO A 191 -19.37 21.90 -3.95
C PRO A 191 -19.49 21.46 -2.49
N VAL A 192 -19.54 20.15 -2.23
CA VAL A 192 -19.57 19.64 -0.84
C VAL A 192 -18.27 19.94 -0.13
N GLN A 193 -17.12 19.76 -0.77
CA GLN A 193 -15.82 20.09 -0.18
C GLN A 193 -15.66 21.59 0.06
N GLU A 194 -16.10 22.43 -0.88
CA GLU A 194 -16.11 23.88 -0.73
C GLU A 194 -16.98 24.29 0.47
N PHE A 195 -18.21 23.78 0.53
CA PHE A 195 -19.14 24.04 1.64
C PHE A 195 -18.58 23.60 3.00
N LEU A 196 -17.93 22.43 3.07
CA LEU A 196 -17.28 21.93 4.29
C LEU A 196 -16.07 22.76 4.73
N SER A 197 -15.47 23.54 3.81
CA SER A 197 -14.30 24.40 4.04
C SER A 197 -14.68 25.84 4.40
N MET A 198 -15.96 26.22 4.31
CA MET A 198 -16.45 27.54 4.73
C MET A 198 -16.39 27.69 6.26
N THR A 199 -16.17 28.92 6.73
CA THR A 199 -15.97 29.24 8.17
C THR A 199 -17.02 30.20 8.72
N ASP A 200 -18.19 30.29 8.09
CA ASP A 200 -19.23 31.23 8.49
C ASP A 200 -20.17 30.63 9.55
N ASP A 201 -20.45 31.37 10.62
CA ASP A 201 -21.25 30.85 11.75
C ASP A 201 -22.68 30.44 11.36
N ALA A 202 -23.22 30.99 10.27
CA ALA A 202 -24.60 30.74 9.84
C ALA A 202 -24.82 29.30 9.35
N HIS A 203 -23.78 28.59 8.90
CA HIS A 203 -23.88 27.25 8.32
C HIS A 203 -23.14 26.17 9.13
N GLU A 204 -22.66 26.47 10.34
CA GLU A 204 -21.86 25.52 11.14
C GLU A 204 -22.63 24.24 11.48
N GLU A 205 -23.89 24.34 11.90
CA GLU A 205 -24.74 23.19 12.19
C GLU A 205 -24.95 22.29 10.95
N ALA A 206 -25.15 22.89 9.77
CA ALA A 206 -25.32 22.16 8.52
C ALA A 206 -24.02 21.44 8.09
N ARG A 207 -22.85 22.05 8.33
CA ARG A 207 -21.55 21.41 8.07
C ARG A 207 -21.32 20.21 8.98
N GLU A 208 -21.63 20.32 10.27
CA GLU A 208 -21.49 19.19 11.21
C GLU A 208 -22.38 18.01 10.81
N LEU A 209 -23.64 18.26 10.42
CA LEU A 209 -24.54 17.22 9.91
C LEU A 209 -23.99 16.55 8.64
N LEU A 210 -23.41 17.34 7.72
CA LEU A 210 -22.83 16.81 6.49
C LEU A 210 -21.55 15.99 6.75
N ARG A 211 -20.69 16.43 7.68
CA ARG A 211 -19.51 15.66 8.13
C ARG A 211 -19.91 14.33 8.73
N ALA A 212 -20.99 14.28 9.51
CA ALA A 212 -21.51 13.02 10.06
C ALA A 212 -22.07 12.07 8.99
N ALA A 213 -22.60 12.61 7.89
CA ALA A 213 -23.23 11.85 6.82
C ALA A 213 -22.25 11.36 5.73
N VAL A 214 -21.09 12.01 5.55
CA VAL A 214 -20.14 11.72 4.47
C VAL A 214 -18.94 10.93 4.98
N ARG A 215 -18.59 9.84 4.27
CA ARG A 215 -17.32 9.11 4.46
C ARG A 215 -16.45 9.28 3.23
N GLU A 216 -15.28 9.86 3.38
CA GLU A 216 -14.29 9.95 2.31
C GLU A 216 -13.37 8.71 2.33
N THR A 217 -13.12 8.12 1.17
CA THR A 217 -12.18 7.00 1.01
C THR A 217 -11.28 7.33 -0.17
N GLU A 218 -9.99 7.50 0.10
CA GLU A 218 -8.99 7.76 -0.92
C GLU A 218 -8.46 6.44 -1.46
N THR A 219 -8.39 6.30 -2.79
CA THR A 219 -7.82 5.13 -3.46
C THR A 219 -6.80 5.59 -4.49
N ALA A 220 -5.54 5.23 -4.28
CA ALA A 220 -4.48 5.49 -5.25
C ALA A 220 -4.66 4.60 -6.49
N THR A 221 -4.59 5.18 -7.69
CA THR A 221 -4.75 4.46 -8.95
C THR A 221 -3.57 4.75 -9.89
N LEU A 222 -2.97 3.72 -10.48
CA LEU A 222 -1.92 3.83 -11.49
C LEU A 222 -2.54 3.81 -12.89
N THR A 223 -2.15 4.74 -13.76
CA THR A 223 -2.67 4.83 -15.14
C THR A 223 -1.51 4.84 -16.13
N ILE A 224 -1.58 4.01 -17.19
CA ILE A 224 -0.59 3.99 -18.27
C ILE A 224 -0.82 5.21 -19.17
N VAL A 225 0.20 6.06 -19.31
CA VAL A 225 0.16 7.21 -20.23
C VAL A 225 0.73 6.80 -21.59
N PRO A 226 -0.06 6.81 -22.68
CA PRO A 226 0.47 6.54 -24.01
C PRO A 226 1.37 7.69 -24.49
N LYS A 227 2.46 7.36 -25.18
CA LYS A 227 3.42 8.33 -25.74
C LYS A 227 2.71 9.29 -26.72
N PRO A 228 2.98 10.61 -26.68
CA PRO A 228 2.41 11.55 -27.65
C PRO A 228 2.87 11.17 -29.07
N LYS A 229 1.94 11.22 -30.02
CA LYS A 229 2.25 11.03 -31.45
C LYS A 229 3.14 12.20 -31.90
N SER A 230 4.40 11.90 -32.21
CA SER A 230 5.31 12.79 -32.95
C SER A 230 4.87 12.95 -34.39
#